data_AF-A0A7C4GB70-F1
#
_entry.id   AF-A0A7C4GB70-F1
#
_cell.length_a   1.000
_cell.length_b   1.000
_cell.length_c   1.000
_cell.angle_alpha   90.00
_cell.angle_beta   90.00
_cell.angle_gamma   90.00
#
_symmetry.space_group_name_H-M   'P 1'
#
loop_
_entity.id
_entity.type
_entity.pdbx_description
1 polymer ?
#
loop_
_entity_poly.entity_id
_entity_poly.type
_entity_poly.pdbx_seq_one_letter_code
_entity_poly.pdbx_strand_id
1 'polypeptide(L)'
;MLVKDTVVEGTTYQKLQFPEEGTMSDVGLPQLPQVTRLVGFAPEATVSAHLTFGDELTMPGYYVVPAQHPADYPYPPPPFSLNSAVYNTDAWFLGPGATASASELGVWRDLGTAVAVIRPLVFNPVQ
;
A
#
# COMPACT_ATOMS: atom_id res chain seq x y z
N MET A 1 12.58 2.17 7.49
CA MET A 1 12.08 2.37 6.10
C MET A 1 13.27 2.44 5.17
N LEU A 2 13.19 1.76 4.02
CA LEU A 2 14.19 1.88 2.95
C LEU A 2 13.62 2.74 1.84
N VAL A 3 14.45 3.62 1.28
CA VAL A 3 14.12 4.50 0.17
C VAL A 3 15.09 4.21 -0.96
N LYS A 4 14.57 4.01 -2.17
CA LYS A 4 15.37 3.84 -3.38
C LYS A 4 14.84 4.74 -4.49
N ASP A 5 15.72 5.52 -5.09
CA ASP A 5 15.36 6.31 -6.26
C ASP A 5 15.27 5.42 -7.51
N THR A 6 14.28 5.73 -8.35
CA THR A 6 14.11 5.15 -9.68
C THR A 6 13.80 6.26 -10.68
N VAL A 7 14.39 6.20 -11.86
CA VAL A 7 14.14 7.18 -12.91
C VAL A 7 13.27 6.53 -13.98
N VAL A 8 12.12 7.13 -14.26
CA VAL A 8 11.20 6.72 -15.32
C VAL A 8 10.91 7.94 -16.18
N GLU A 9 11.19 7.84 -17.47
CA GLU A 9 10.93 8.92 -18.45
C GLU A 9 11.52 10.30 -18.02
N GLY A 10 12.70 10.28 -17.40
CA GLY A 10 13.39 11.49 -16.93
C GLY A 10 12.86 12.07 -15.62
N THR A 11 11.83 11.47 -15.03
CA THR A 11 11.30 11.83 -13.71
C THR A 11 11.85 10.89 -12.65
N THR A 12 12.39 11.45 -11.56
CA THR A 12 12.86 10.67 -10.41
C THR A 12 11.69 10.41 -9.46
N TYR A 13 11.47 9.13 -9.15
CA TYR A 13 10.50 8.67 -8.17
C TYR A 13 11.20 7.97 -7.00
N GLN A 14 10.60 8.02 -5.82
CA GLN A 14 11.02 7.27 -4.66
C GLN A 14 10.20 5.98 -4.52
N LYS A 15 10.89 4.85 -4.43
CA LYS A 15 10.32 3.58 -4.01
C LYS A 15 10.51 3.42 -2.50
N LEU A 16 9.40 3.38 -1.77
CA LEU A 16 9.36 3.22 -0.33
C LEU A 16 9.12 1.74 0.02
N GLN A 17 9.95 1.17 0.89
CA GLN A 17 9.83 -0.23 1.28
C GLN A 17 10.05 -0.42 2.79
N PHE A 18 9.28 -1.33 3.38
CA PHE A 18 9.63 -1.95 4.64
C PHE A 18 10.21 -3.34 4.38
N PRO A 19 11.30 -3.73 5.05
CA PRO A 19 11.82 -5.08 4.94
C PRO A 19 10.74 -6.11 5.26
N GLU A 20 10.66 -7.18 4.46
CA GLU A 20 9.74 -8.32 4.65
C GLU A 20 8.24 -8.01 4.49
N GLU A 21 7.89 -6.79 4.07
CA GLU A 21 6.49 -6.38 3.90
C GLU A 21 6.11 -6.20 2.43
N GLY A 22 4.81 -6.26 2.17
CA GLY A 22 4.25 -6.04 0.85
C GLY A 22 4.11 -4.56 0.50
N THR A 23 3.68 -4.29 -0.73
CA THR A 23 3.24 -2.96 -1.16
C THR A 23 1.82 -3.02 -1.68
N MET A 24 1.15 -1.87 -1.70
CA MET A 24 -0.08 -1.70 -2.46
C MET A 24 0.17 -2.01 -3.94
N SER A 25 -0.84 -2.59 -4.59
CA SER A 25 -0.75 -3.11 -5.96
C SER A 25 -1.82 -2.52 -6.89
N ASP A 26 -2.55 -1.51 -6.44
CA ASP A 26 -3.55 -0.83 -7.25
C ASP A 26 -2.86 -0.01 -8.35
N VAL A 27 -2.89 -0.54 -9.57
CA VAL A 27 -2.09 -0.02 -10.68
C VAL A 27 -2.33 1.46 -10.93
N GLY A 28 -1.24 2.20 -11.12
CA GLY A 28 -1.25 3.65 -11.35
C GLY A 28 -1.42 4.49 -10.09
N LEU A 29 -1.79 3.90 -8.94
CA LEU A 29 -1.85 4.57 -7.65
C LEU A 29 -0.50 4.52 -6.94
N PRO A 30 -0.22 5.42 -5.98
CA PRO A 30 1.03 5.41 -5.22
C PRO A 30 1.37 4.04 -4.61
N GLN A 31 2.57 3.53 -4.91
CA GLN A 31 3.07 2.27 -4.37
C GLN A 31 3.57 2.49 -2.94
N LEU A 32 2.66 2.39 -1.97
CA LEU A 32 3.00 2.49 -0.55
C LEU A 32 3.23 1.10 0.06
N PRO A 33 4.22 0.94 0.96
CA PRO A 33 4.41 -0.29 1.71
C PRO A 33 3.24 -0.49 2.69
N GLN A 34 2.86 -1.75 2.88
CA GLN A 34 1.81 -2.16 3.80
C GLN A 34 2.27 -3.37 4.62
N VAL A 35 1.92 -3.37 5.90
CA VAL A 35 2.20 -4.45 6.84
C VAL A 35 1.01 -5.39 6.83
N THR A 36 1.23 -6.65 6.47
CA THR A 36 0.16 -7.64 6.34
C THR A 36 0.36 -8.77 7.33
N ARG A 37 -0.68 -9.11 8.10
CA ARG A 37 -0.65 -10.20 9.07
C ARG A 37 -1.85 -11.12 8.90
N LEU A 38 -1.58 -12.43 8.93
CA LEU A 38 -2.61 -13.45 8.99
C LEU A 38 -3.05 -13.62 10.44
N VAL A 39 -4.35 -13.55 10.69
CA VAL A 39 -4.95 -13.66 12.02
C VAL A 39 -5.95 -14.80 12.02
N GLY A 40 -5.85 -15.66 13.04
CA GLY A 40 -6.83 -16.70 13.31
C GLY A 40 -7.90 -16.22 14.30
N PHE A 41 -9.15 -16.59 14.10
CA PHE A 41 -10.27 -16.25 14.96
C PHE A 41 -11.27 -17.40 15.05
N ALA A 42 -12.18 -17.33 16.04
CA ALA A 42 -13.23 -18.32 16.20
C ALA A 42 -14.19 -18.28 15.00
N PRO A 43 -14.64 -19.41 14.42
CA PRO A 43 -15.40 -19.43 13.16
C PRO A 43 -16.65 -18.54 13.09
N GLU A 44 -17.28 -18.26 14.24
CA GLU A 44 -18.51 -17.46 14.34
C GLU A 44 -18.25 -15.98 14.72
N ALA A 45 -16.98 -15.56 14.87
CA ALA A 45 -16.65 -14.20 15.22
C ALA A 45 -16.48 -13.31 13.98
N THR A 46 -16.77 -12.02 14.11
CA THR A 46 -16.49 -11.02 13.08
C THR A 46 -15.17 -10.32 13.37
N VAL A 47 -14.37 -10.08 12.33
CA VAL A 47 -13.07 -9.41 12.47
C VAL A 47 -13.14 -7.95 12.03
N SER A 48 -12.58 -7.06 12.83
CA SER A 48 -12.35 -5.65 12.49
C SER A 48 -10.96 -5.22 12.95
N ALA A 49 -10.41 -4.21 12.29
CA ALA A 49 -9.13 -3.61 12.66
C ALA A 49 -9.32 -2.10 12.86
N HIS A 50 -8.83 -1.59 13.98
CA HIS A 50 -8.87 -0.19 14.33
C HIS A 50 -7.50 0.26 14.84
N LEU A 51 -7.04 1.42 14.37
CA LEU A 51 -5.85 2.06 14.91
C LEU A 51 -6.24 2.78 16.20
N THR A 52 -5.66 2.37 17.33
CA THR A 52 -5.95 2.98 18.65
C THR A 52 -4.95 4.06 19.04
N PHE A 53 -3.74 3.98 18.51
CA PHE A 53 -2.65 4.91 18.77
C PHE A 53 -1.75 5.00 17.54
N GLY A 54 -1.26 6.21 17.26
CA GLY A 54 -0.29 6.47 16.20
C GLY A 54 0.40 7.81 16.44
N ASP A 55 1.69 7.85 16.13
CA ASP A 55 2.46 9.09 16.04
C ASP A 55 2.67 9.42 14.55
N GLU A 56 2.62 10.70 14.21
CA GLU A 56 2.73 11.17 12.83
C GLU A 56 3.99 12.02 12.64
N LEU A 57 4.65 11.80 11.50
CA LEU A 57 5.78 12.60 11.05
C LEU A 57 5.63 12.87 9.55
N THR A 58 5.51 14.14 9.18
CA THR A 58 5.49 14.56 7.77
C THR A 58 6.91 14.69 7.23
N MET A 59 7.17 14.04 6.09
CA MET A 59 8.45 14.11 5.40
C MET A 59 8.22 14.68 3.98
N PRO A 60 8.67 15.90 3.68
CA PRO A 60 8.46 16.51 2.36
C PRO A 60 9.46 15.99 1.32
N GLY A 61 9.18 16.27 0.04
CA GLY A 61 10.12 16.04 -1.06
C GLY A 61 10.17 14.59 -1.57
N TYR A 62 9.08 13.84 -1.37
CA TYR A 62 8.92 12.50 -1.91
C TYR A 62 7.94 12.52 -3.08
N TYR A 63 8.33 11.89 -4.18
CA TYR A 63 7.47 11.63 -5.33
C TYR A 63 7.35 10.12 -5.51
N VAL A 64 6.37 9.52 -4.86
CA VAL A 64 6.25 8.05 -4.73
C VAL A 64 5.97 7.42 -6.10
N VAL A 65 6.70 6.36 -6.43
CA VAL A 65 6.48 5.60 -7.67
C VAL A 65 5.06 5.00 -7.71
N PRO A 66 4.34 5.05 -8.84
CA PRO A 66 3.05 4.38 -8.94
C PRO A 66 3.22 2.85 -9.03
N ALA A 67 2.28 2.12 -8.45
CA ALA A 67 2.22 0.67 -8.58
C ALA A 67 2.04 0.30 -10.05
N GLN A 68 2.91 -0.59 -10.55
CA GLN A 68 2.88 -1.05 -11.92
C GLN A 68 2.19 -2.41 -11.99
N HIS A 69 1.68 -2.76 -13.16
CA HIS A 69 1.21 -4.11 -13.43
C HIS A 69 2.30 -5.15 -13.12
N PRO A 70 1.91 -6.33 -12.60
CA PRO A 70 2.84 -7.43 -12.45
C PRO A 70 3.41 -7.83 -13.81
N ALA A 71 4.65 -8.31 -13.82
CA ALA A 71 5.27 -8.85 -15.02
C ALA A 71 4.68 -10.24 -15.29
N ASP A 72 3.99 -10.40 -16.41
CA ASP A 72 3.51 -11.71 -16.86
C ASP A 72 4.56 -12.35 -17.76
N TYR A 73 5.29 -13.35 -17.27
CA TYR A 73 6.21 -14.12 -18.12
C TYR A 73 5.41 -15.01 -19.10
N PRO A 74 5.75 -15.07 -20.40
CA PRO A 74 6.95 -14.56 -21.07
C PRO A 74 6.78 -13.18 -21.76
N TYR A 75 5.72 -12.45 -21.46
CA TYR A 75 5.38 -11.20 -22.14
C TYR A 75 6.29 -10.05 -21.70
N PRO A 76 6.52 -9.06 -22.58
CA PRO A 76 7.20 -7.84 -22.19
C PRO A 76 6.40 -7.12 -21.08
N PRO A 77 7.08 -6.38 -20.19
CA PRO A 77 6.40 -5.56 -19.20
C PRO A 77 5.43 -4.60 -19.89
N PRO A 78 4.22 -4.42 -19.34
CA PRO A 78 3.28 -3.44 -19.87
C PRO A 78 3.82 -2.01 -19.73
N PRO A 79 3.25 -1.05 -20.48
CA PRO A 79 3.64 0.36 -20.39
C PRO A 79 3.52 0.91 -18.96
N PHE A 80 4.33 1.92 -18.67
CA PHE A 80 4.27 2.62 -17.40
C PHE A 80 2.88 3.22 -17.18
N SER A 81 2.29 2.95 -16.02
CA SER A 81 0.95 3.37 -15.64
C SER A 81 1.01 4.36 -14.49
N LEU A 82 0.38 5.51 -14.67
CA LEU A 82 0.27 6.58 -13.67
C LEU A 82 -1.14 7.15 -13.71
N ASN A 83 -1.80 7.17 -12.56
CA ASN A 83 -3.12 7.78 -12.45
C ASN A 83 -2.98 9.30 -12.28
N SER A 84 -3.11 10.03 -13.38
CA SER A 84 -2.93 11.48 -13.41
C SER A 84 -3.94 12.23 -12.53
N ALA A 85 -5.14 11.68 -12.32
CA ALA A 85 -6.12 12.29 -11.43
C ALA A 85 -5.64 12.27 -9.97
N VAL A 86 -5.02 11.18 -9.53
CA VAL A 86 -4.45 11.11 -8.17
C VAL A 86 -3.21 11.98 -8.07
N TYR A 87 -2.26 11.83 -9.00
CA TYR A 87 -0.96 12.51 -8.94
C TYR A 87 -1.02 14.04 -9.17
N ASN A 88 -2.11 14.58 -9.72
CA ASN A 88 -2.30 16.03 -9.88
C ASN A 88 -3.24 16.64 -8.83
N THR A 89 -3.68 15.87 -7.83
CA THR A 89 -4.58 16.36 -6.78
C THR A 89 -3.81 16.62 -5.50
N ASP A 90 -3.95 17.82 -4.93
CA ASP A 90 -3.46 18.17 -3.59
C ASP A 90 -4.37 17.55 -2.52
N ALA A 91 -4.23 16.24 -2.35
CA ALA A 91 -4.96 15.47 -1.36
C ALA A 91 -4.14 14.27 -0.89
N TRP A 92 -4.30 13.93 0.39
CA TRP A 92 -3.71 12.72 0.96
C TRP A 92 -4.36 11.47 0.37
N PHE A 93 -3.58 10.74 -0.42
CA PHE A 93 -3.86 9.39 -0.85
C PHE A 93 -3.91 8.46 0.36
N LEU A 94 -5.05 7.75 0.48
CA LEU A 94 -5.52 7.11 1.71
C LEU A 94 -5.67 8.15 2.83
N GLY A 95 -6.89 8.65 3.02
CA GLY A 95 -7.19 9.56 4.12
C GLY A 95 -6.84 8.94 5.50
N PRO A 96 -6.83 9.74 6.57
CA PRO A 96 -6.32 9.32 7.89
C PRO A 96 -7.03 8.10 8.50
N GLY A 97 -8.25 7.77 8.06
CA GLY A 97 -9.00 6.59 8.52
C GLY A 97 -8.74 5.29 7.76
N ALA A 98 -8.03 5.31 6.62
CA ALA A 98 -7.82 4.13 5.76
C ALA A 98 -6.53 3.34 6.08
N THR A 99 -5.92 3.63 7.24
CA THR A 99 -4.61 3.12 7.66
C THR A 99 -4.66 1.71 8.26
N ALA A 100 -5.83 1.20 8.64
CA ALA A 100 -5.99 -0.18 9.09
C ALA A 100 -7.26 -0.81 8.50
N SER A 101 -7.17 -2.07 8.09
CA SER A 101 -8.31 -2.83 7.57
C SER A 101 -8.16 -4.30 7.89
N ALA A 102 -9.26 -5.00 8.14
CA ALA A 102 -9.29 -6.44 8.20
C ALA A 102 -10.22 -6.98 7.11
N SER A 103 -9.82 -8.08 6.46
CA SER A 103 -10.66 -8.81 5.51
C SER A 103 -10.63 -10.29 5.85
N GLU A 104 -11.80 -10.89 5.96
CA GLU A 104 -11.93 -12.34 6.15
C GLU A 104 -11.50 -13.07 4.88
N LEU A 105 -10.74 -14.16 5.05
CA LEU A 105 -10.31 -15.07 3.97
C LEU A 105 -11.16 -16.35 3.93
N GLY A 106 -11.80 -16.71 5.05
CA GLY A 106 -12.64 -17.91 5.18
C GLY A 106 -12.19 -18.80 6.33
N VAL A 107 -12.48 -20.10 6.25
CA VAL A 107 -12.11 -21.08 7.27
C VAL A 107 -10.99 -21.98 6.74
N TRP A 108 -9.86 -22.02 7.45
CA TRP A 108 -8.74 -22.90 7.14
C TRP A 108 -8.68 -24.00 8.21
N ARG A 109 -9.16 -25.19 7.85
CA ARG A 109 -9.46 -26.30 8.78
C ARG A 109 -10.55 -25.90 9.78
N ASP A 110 -10.19 -25.64 11.02
CA ASP A 110 -11.12 -25.36 12.13
C ASP A 110 -11.02 -23.90 12.62
N LEU A 111 -10.27 -23.06 11.91
CA LEU A 111 -9.98 -21.69 12.30
C LEU A 111 -10.50 -20.72 11.24
N GLY A 112 -11.28 -19.72 11.65
CA GLY A 112 -11.54 -18.56 10.82
C GLY A 112 -10.24 -17.82 10.56
N THR A 113 -9.97 -17.43 9.33
CA THR A 113 -8.74 -16.72 8.93
C THR A 113 -9.08 -15.38 8.31
N ALA A 114 -8.38 -14.35 8.74
CA ALA A 114 -8.50 -13.00 8.22
C ALA A 114 -7.11 -12.42 7.97
N VAL A 115 -7.04 -11.46 7.07
CA VAL A 115 -5.85 -10.65 6.84
C VAL A 115 -6.09 -9.28 7.45
N ALA A 116 -5.25 -8.92 8.41
CA ALA A 116 -5.13 -7.55 8.89
C ALA A 116 -4.04 -6.83 8.08
N VAL A 117 -4.39 -5.68 7.53
CA VAL A 117 -3.47 -4.81 6.78
C VAL A 117 -3.36 -3.49 7.51
N ILE A 118 -2.12 -3.08 7.77
CA ILE A 118 -1.77 -1.76 8.32
C ILE A 118 -0.98 -1.00 7.24
N ARG A 119 -1.43 0.21 6.92
CA ARG A 119 -0.83 1.15 5.96
C ARG A 119 -0.33 2.35 6.73
N PRO A 120 0.94 2.34 7.19
CA PRO A 120 1.45 3.37 8.07
C PRO A 120 1.90 4.65 7.33
N LEU A 121 1.91 4.62 6.00
CA LEU A 121 2.25 5.78 5.17
C LEU A 121 1.02 6.27 4.43
N VAL A 122 0.86 7.59 4.41
CA VAL A 122 -0.06 8.34 3.55
C VAL A 122 0.75 9.27 2.68
N PHE A 123 0.24 9.61 1.49
CA PHE A 123 1.02 10.35 0.51
C PHE A 123 0.19 11.45 -0.15
N ASN A 124 0.73 12.67 -0.21
CA ASN A 124 0.15 13.76 -1.01
C ASN A 124 1.11 14.06 -2.18
N PRO A 125 0.67 13.91 -3.44
CA PRO A 125 1.53 14.12 -4.61
C PRO A 125 2.01 15.56 -4.82
N VAL A 126 1.36 16.56 -4.21
CA VAL A 126 1.63 18.00 -4.43
C VAL A 126 2.49 18.62 -3.32
N GLN A 127 2.76 17.87 -2.24
CA GLN A 127 3.55 18.32 -1.07
C GLN A 127 4.89 17.57 -0.97
#